data_AF-A0A363T0I0-F1
#
_entry.id   AF-A0A363T0I0-F1
#
_cell.length_a   1.000
_cell.length_b   1.000
_cell.length_c   1.000
_cell.angle_alpha   90.00
_cell.angle_beta   90.00
_cell.angle_gamma   90.00
#
_symmetry.space_group_name_H-M   'P 1'
#
loop_
_entity.id
_entity.type
_entity.pdbx_description
1 polymer ?
#
loop_
_entity_poly.entity_id
_entity_poly.type
_entity_poly.pdbx_seq_one_letter_code
_entity_poly.pdbx_strand_id
1 'polypeptide(L)'
;MKSISLTNTMVDANERTFPRLVATLQSTLLVFFLFFPVTFIQLFLHEGGHALVHLIEGYPVQFLYAHPFSFIGYVRPGGDYYNIWSHASGTIFEILVSAAIFILLWKWRSFYTLPLLLVFPWIALYDGLGGLLSGPGDDYNLLRITGWSPIPFYAIDLILIVVGIFFLSSLFPLLSLKPEDRKSLFVLPAGMLLYSAVGLLIALALVPGSPIDVQFDVGQEIIMSARYRPIFMGSIGLLLALIYGSLYRVTYKRLPAMLRTEGLCLCWRDLIYPGVLFIISLVLGLIVIL
;
A
#
# COMPACT_ATOMS: atom_id res chain seq x y z
N MET A 1 -6.06 20.51 65.96
CA MET A 1 -6.39 19.19 65.37
C MET A 1 -6.39 19.32 63.86
N LYS A 2 -5.57 18.52 63.16
CA LYS A 2 -5.64 18.37 61.68
C LYS A 2 -6.91 17.60 61.34
N SER A 3 -7.76 18.16 60.48
CA SER A 3 -8.87 17.42 59.87
C SER A 3 -8.53 17.15 58.41
N ILE A 4 -8.63 15.87 58.08
CA ILE A 4 -8.21 15.16 56.88
C ILE A 4 -8.97 15.62 55.62
N SER A 5 -8.23 15.68 54.52
CA SER A 5 -8.68 15.79 53.13
C SER A 5 -9.53 14.59 52.70
N LEU A 6 -10.60 14.82 51.94
CA LEU A 6 -11.10 13.84 50.97
C LEU A 6 -11.40 14.51 49.62
N THR A 7 -10.41 14.40 48.74
CA THR A 7 -10.52 14.35 47.29
C THR A 7 -11.62 13.38 46.85
N ASN A 8 -12.69 13.89 46.24
CA ASN A 8 -13.56 13.12 45.36
C ASN A 8 -13.24 13.47 43.90
N THR A 9 -12.08 13.03 43.43
CA THR A 9 -11.84 12.84 41.99
C THR A 9 -12.32 11.44 41.62
N MET A 10 -13.64 11.27 41.49
CA MET A 10 -14.18 10.26 40.58
C MET A 10 -14.05 10.83 39.17
N VAL A 11 -12.83 10.74 38.61
CA VAL A 11 -12.66 10.80 37.16
C VAL A 11 -13.17 9.47 36.64
N ASP A 12 -14.35 9.52 36.05
CA ASP A 12 -15.03 8.38 35.47
C ASP A 12 -14.11 7.68 34.45
N ALA A 13 -13.72 6.44 34.75
CA ALA A 13 -12.86 5.65 33.88
C ALA A 13 -13.51 5.35 32.52
N ASN A 14 -14.84 5.46 32.43
CA ASN A 14 -15.60 5.30 31.19
C ASN A 14 -15.42 6.48 30.21
N GLU A 15 -15.18 7.71 30.67
CA GLU A 15 -15.02 8.85 29.74
C GLU A 15 -13.71 8.82 28.94
N ARG A 16 -12.70 8.04 29.39
CA ARG A 16 -11.38 7.96 28.71
C ARG A 16 -11.23 6.82 27.72
N THR A 17 -12.05 5.77 27.82
CA THR A 17 -12.01 4.59 26.93
C THR A 17 -12.69 4.86 25.59
N PHE A 18 -13.85 5.53 25.58
CA PHE A 18 -14.57 5.89 24.35
C PHE A 18 -13.74 6.75 23.36
N PRO A 19 -13.00 7.79 23.79
CA PRO A 19 -12.19 8.61 22.89
C PRO A 19 -11.07 7.82 22.20
N ARG A 20 -10.45 6.86 22.91
CA ARG A 20 -9.36 6.05 22.36
C ARG A 20 -9.85 5.03 21.33
N LEU A 21 -10.96 4.36 21.61
CA LEU A 21 -11.58 3.41 20.68
C LEU A 21 -12.01 4.13 19.39
N VAL A 22 -12.68 5.28 19.52
CA VAL A 22 -13.10 6.10 18.37
C VAL A 22 -11.90 6.53 17.53
N ALA A 23 -10.84 7.06 18.15
CA ALA A 23 -9.63 7.46 17.44
C ALA A 23 -8.90 6.27 16.77
N THR A 24 -9.01 5.08 17.35
CA THR A 24 -8.45 3.84 16.75
C THR A 24 -9.25 3.45 15.53
N LEU A 25 -10.58 3.42 15.64
CA LEU A 25 -11.46 3.08 14.53
C LEU A 25 -11.33 4.07 13.37
N GLN A 26 -11.24 5.37 13.65
CA GLN A 26 -11.02 6.40 12.62
C GLN A 26 -9.70 6.18 11.87
N SER A 27 -8.60 5.95 12.60
CA SER A 27 -7.31 5.65 11.97
C SER A 27 -7.33 4.34 11.18
N THR A 28 -7.99 3.28 11.69
CA THR A 28 -8.14 2.00 10.98
C THR A 28 -8.92 2.17 9.69
N LEU A 29 -10.04 2.89 9.72
CA LEU A 29 -10.85 3.17 8.53
C LEU A 29 -10.09 4.05 7.53
N LEU A 30 -9.31 5.01 8.01
CA LEU A 30 -8.46 5.83 7.15
C LEU A 30 -7.43 4.97 6.40
N VAL A 31 -6.73 4.08 7.09
CA VAL A 31 -5.81 3.12 6.44
C VAL A 31 -6.57 2.28 5.42
N PHE A 32 -7.67 1.66 5.82
CA PHE A 32 -8.51 0.84 4.95
C PHE A 32 -8.92 1.60 3.67
N PHE A 33 -9.44 2.83 3.78
CA PHE A 33 -9.86 3.63 2.63
C PHE A 33 -8.70 4.06 1.74
N LEU A 34 -7.56 4.43 2.30
CA LEU A 34 -6.41 4.92 1.53
C LEU A 34 -5.73 3.82 0.71
N PHE A 35 -5.80 2.56 1.13
CA PHE A 35 -5.17 1.47 0.38
C PHE A 35 -5.79 1.25 -1.01
N PHE A 36 -7.08 1.51 -1.20
CA PHE A 36 -7.71 1.37 -2.52
C PHE A 36 -7.15 2.31 -3.59
N PRO A 37 -7.14 3.66 -3.41
CA PRO A 37 -6.54 4.55 -4.38
C PRO A 37 -5.02 4.37 -4.49
N VAL A 38 -4.32 4.05 -3.39
CA VAL A 38 -2.87 3.80 -3.42
C VAL A 38 -2.54 2.58 -4.28
N THR A 39 -3.19 1.44 -4.03
CA THR A 39 -2.96 0.23 -4.84
C THR A 39 -3.45 0.40 -6.27
N PHE A 40 -4.54 1.15 -6.49
CA PHE A 40 -4.99 1.41 -7.85
C PHE A 40 -3.96 2.18 -8.67
N ILE A 41 -3.41 3.26 -8.11
CA ILE A 41 -2.36 4.04 -8.78
C ILE A 41 -1.13 3.17 -9.00
N GLN A 42 -0.70 2.42 -7.97
CA GLN A 42 0.43 1.49 -8.06
C GLN A 42 0.25 0.51 -9.22
N LEU A 43 -0.85 -0.25 -9.24
CA LEU A 43 -1.10 -1.26 -10.26
C LEU A 43 -1.33 -0.64 -11.65
N PHE A 44 -1.95 0.53 -11.73
CA PHE A 44 -2.11 1.25 -12.99
C PHE A 44 -0.78 1.71 -13.56
N LEU A 45 0.16 2.16 -12.71
CA LEU A 45 1.51 2.50 -13.16
C LEU A 45 2.28 1.25 -13.57
N HIS A 46 2.24 0.18 -12.77
CA HIS A 46 2.94 -1.07 -13.08
C HIS A 46 2.47 -1.68 -14.42
N GLU A 47 1.18 -1.99 -14.53
CA GLU A 47 0.64 -2.56 -15.77
C GLU A 47 0.67 -1.53 -16.92
N GLY A 48 0.55 -0.24 -16.61
CA GLY A 48 0.69 0.83 -17.59
C GLY A 48 2.10 0.90 -18.20
N GLY A 49 3.14 0.60 -17.41
CA GLY A 49 4.52 0.51 -17.88
C GLY A 49 4.71 -0.63 -18.89
N HIS A 50 4.19 -1.82 -18.55
CA HIS A 50 4.17 -2.98 -19.46
C HIS A 50 3.40 -2.68 -20.74
N ALA A 51 2.21 -2.08 -20.62
CA ALA A 51 1.38 -1.70 -21.75
C ALA A 51 2.07 -0.68 -22.67
N LEU A 52 2.81 0.27 -22.11
CA LEU A 52 3.56 1.26 -22.89
C LEU A 52 4.62 0.60 -23.77
N VAL A 53 5.38 -0.36 -23.22
CA VAL A 53 6.37 -1.12 -24.01
C VAL A 53 5.69 -1.95 -25.11
N HIS A 54 4.58 -2.64 -24.79
CA HIS A 54 3.81 -3.38 -25.79
C HIS A 54 3.39 -2.48 -26.96
N LEU A 55 2.87 -1.28 -26.68
CA LEU A 55 2.45 -0.32 -27.70
C LEU A 55 3.63 0.20 -28.54
N ILE A 56 4.79 0.45 -27.94
CA ILE A 56 6.02 0.88 -28.66
C ILE A 56 6.48 -0.20 -29.63
N GLU A 57 6.32 -1.47 -29.24
CA GLU A 57 6.73 -2.63 -30.03
C GLU A 57 5.68 -3.10 -31.04
N GLY A 58 4.53 -2.43 -31.08
CA GLY A 58 3.44 -2.74 -32.00
C GLY A 58 2.57 -3.93 -31.57
N TYR A 59 2.69 -4.39 -30.33
CA TYR A 59 1.78 -5.38 -29.75
C TYR A 59 0.45 -4.73 -29.33
N PRO A 60 -0.70 -5.37 -29.62
CA PRO A 60 -1.98 -4.85 -29.19
C PRO A 60 -2.12 -4.97 -27.66
N VAL A 61 -2.60 -3.91 -27.01
CA VAL A 61 -3.05 -3.94 -25.62
C VAL A 61 -4.58 -4.02 -25.63
N GLN A 62 -5.10 -5.23 -25.48
CA GLN A 62 -6.55 -5.48 -25.49
C GLN A 62 -7.16 -5.35 -24.10
N PHE A 63 -6.38 -5.69 -23.07
CA PHE A 63 -6.81 -5.66 -21.68
C PHE A 63 -5.71 -5.05 -20.80
N LEU A 64 -6.03 -3.95 -20.13
CA LEU A 64 -5.24 -3.38 -19.03
C LEU A 64 -5.97 -3.65 -17.73
N TYR A 65 -5.64 -4.75 -17.08
CA TYR A 65 -6.25 -5.23 -15.85
C TYR A 65 -5.58 -4.61 -14.63
N ALA A 66 -5.78 -3.30 -14.45
CA ALA A 66 -5.34 -2.56 -13.28
C ALA A 66 -6.56 -2.17 -12.42
N HIS A 67 -6.53 -2.52 -11.13
CA HIS A 67 -7.66 -2.39 -10.22
C HIS A 67 -7.20 -2.07 -8.78
N PRO A 68 -8.06 -1.58 -7.88
CA PRO A 68 -7.67 -1.18 -6.53
C PRO A 68 -7.56 -2.35 -5.54
N PHE A 69 -7.80 -3.59 -5.97
CA PHE A 69 -7.93 -4.73 -5.06
C PHE A 69 -6.61 -5.45 -4.80
N SER A 70 -6.54 -6.12 -3.64
CA SER A 70 -5.35 -6.83 -3.18
C SER A 70 -5.15 -8.19 -3.87
N PHE A 71 -4.90 -8.18 -5.18
CA PHE A 71 -4.48 -9.32 -6.00
C PHE A 71 -3.73 -8.81 -7.24
N ILE A 72 -3.21 -9.72 -8.07
CA ILE A 72 -2.38 -9.40 -9.24
C ILE A 72 -3.17 -8.71 -10.37
N GLY A 73 -2.47 -7.84 -11.11
CA GLY A 73 -2.94 -7.24 -12.36
C GLY A 73 -2.31 -7.90 -13.58
N TYR A 74 -2.72 -7.46 -14.77
CA TYR A 74 -2.17 -7.92 -16.04
C TYR A 74 -2.28 -6.89 -17.16
N VAL A 75 -1.33 -6.98 -18.10
CA VAL A 75 -1.52 -6.56 -19.49
C VAL A 75 -1.75 -7.78 -20.38
N ARG A 76 -2.77 -7.72 -21.23
CA ARG A 76 -3.09 -8.81 -22.17
C ARG A 76 -3.42 -8.33 -23.60
N PRO A 77 -3.10 -9.14 -24.63
CA PRO A 77 -2.25 -10.35 -24.58
C PRO A 77 -0.82 -10.05 -24.07
N GLY A 78 -0.16 -11.07 -23.51
CA GLY A 78 1.22 -10.91 -23.04
C GLY A 78 2.16 -10.59 -24.22
N GLY A 79 3.16 -9.76 -23.97
CA GLY A 79 4.21 -9.43 -24.95
C GLY A 79 5.18 -10.59 -25.18
N ASP A 80 6.24 -10.32 -25.92
CA ASP A 80 7.31 -11.29 -26.15
C ASP A 80 8.02 -11.63 -24.83
N TYR A 81 7.90 -12.89 -24.40
CA TYR A 81 8.53 -13.38 -23.18
C TYR A 81 10.06 -13.15 -23.16
N TYR A 82 10.75 -13.20 -24.29
CA TYR A 82 12.21 -13.05 -24.33
C TYR A 82 12.66 -11.59 -24.35
N ASN A 83 11.72 -10.65 -24.44
CA ASN A 83 12.04 -9.25 -24.34
C ASN A 83 12.20 -8.84 -22.88
N ILE A 84 13.40 -8.41 -22.50
CA ILE A 84 13.69 -7.95 -21.14
C ILE A 84 12.81 -6.75 -20.72
N TRP A 85 12.40 -5.91 -21.68
CA TRP A 85 11.59 -4.73 -21.39
C TRP A 85 10.13 -5.05 -21.10
N SER A 86 9.60 -6.17 -21.59
CA SER A 86 8.25 -6.62 -21.24
C SER A 86 8.15 -7.07 -19.78
N HIS A 87 9.27 -7.29 -19.09
CA HIS A 87 9.32 -7.63 -17.67
C HIS A 87 9.81 -6.44 -16.83
N ALA A 88 10.83 -5.70 -17.28
CA ALA A 88 11.40 -4.63 -16.46
C ALA A 88 10.53 -3.35 -16.42
N SER A 89 9.69 -3.12 -17.44
CA SER A 89 9.07 -1.81 -17.65
C SER A 89 8.01 -1.44 -16.62
N GLY A 90 7.22 -2.40 -16.11
CA GLY A 90 6.27 -2.13 -15.04
C GLY A 90 6.93 -1.57 -13.80
N THR A 91 7.88 -2.32 -13.23
CA THR A 91 8.66 -1.92 -12.04
C THR A 91 9.42 -0.61 -12.24
N ILE A 92 10.11 -0.44 -13.37
CA ILE A 92 10.87 0.79 -13.64
C ILE A 92 9.93 2.00 -13.73
N PHE A 93 8.83 1.87 -14.47
CA PHE A 93 7.91 2.96 -14.68
C PHE A 93 7.22 3.39 -13.39
N GLU A 94 6.71 2.44 -12.59
CA GLU A 94 6.01 2.75 -11.35
C GLU A 94 6.95 3.38 -10.31
N ILE A 95 8.19 2.91 -10.17
CA ILE A 95 9.18 3.49 -9.25
C ILE A 95 9.52 4.91 -9.67
N LEU A 96 9.83 5.15 -10.94
CA LEU A 96 10.26 6.48 -11.42
C LEU A 96 9.14 7.51 -11.32
N VAL A 97 7.93 7.16 -11.78
CA VAL A 97 6.78 8.08 -11.77
C VAL A 97 6.34 8.37 -10.34
N SER A 98 6.23 7.34 -9.50
CA SER A 98 5.83 7.55 -8.10
C SER A 98 6.88 8.33 -7.32
N ALA A 99 8.18 8.08 -7.52
CA ALA A 99 9.26 8.84 -6.89
C ALA A 99 9.20 10.32 -7.29
N ALA A 100 8.94 10.63 -8.57
CA ALA A 100 8.79 12.01 -9.03
C ALA A 100 7.61 12.70 -8.34
N ILE A 101 6.44 12.06 -8.29
CA ILE A 101 5.25 12.58 -7.57
C ILE A 101 5.58 12.82 -6.10
N PHE A 102 6.24 11.85 -5.45
CA PHE A 102 6.61 11.92 -4.05
C PHE A 102 7.54 13.09 -3.75
N ILE A 103 8.60 13.26 -4.53
CA ILE A 103 9.57 14.35 -4.37
C ILE A 103 8.90 15.71 -4.54
N LEU A 104 8.05 15.86 -5.57
CA LEU A 104 7.35 17.11 -5.86
C LEU A 104 6.35 17.49 -4.75
N LEU A 105 5.64 16.50 -4.20
CA LEU A 105 4.61 16.72 -3.18
C LEU A 105 5.15 16.72 -1.75
N TRP A 106 6.38 16.28 -1.50
CA TRP A 106 6.93 16.11 -0.14
C TRP A 106 6.86 17.39 0.70
N LYS A 107 7.20 18.54 0.11
CA LYS A 107 7.13 19.85 0.79
C LYS A 107 5.71 20.28 1.13
N TRP A 108 4.72 19.74 0.42
CA TRP A 108 3.29 20.02 0.55
C TRP A 108 2.53 18.90 1.27
N ARG A 109 3.26 18.02 1.97
CA ARG A 109 2.68 16.86 2.64
C ARG A 109 1.60 17.28 3.62
N SER A 110 0.41 16.75 3.40
CA SER A 110 -0.79 17.02 4.17
C SER A 110 -1.71 15.81 4.11
N PHE A 111 -2.81 15.87 4.86
CA PHE A 111 -3.87 14.87 4.77
C PHE A 111 -4.39 14.66 3.34
N TYR A 112 -4.58 15.75 2.59
CA TYR A 112 -5.19 15.70 1.27
C TYR A 112 -4.26 15.13 0.20
N THR A 113 -2.96 15.37 0.31
CA THR A 113 -1.94 14.81 -0.60
C THR A 113 -1.49 13.41 -0.20
N LEU A 114 -1.95 12.90 0.95
CA LEU A 114 -1.50 11.64 1.52
C LEU A 114 -1.67 10.44 0.58
N PRO A 115 -2.78 10.25 -0.17
CA PRO A 115 -2.90 9.12 -1.10
C PRO A 115 -1.74 9.09 -2.10
N LEU A 116 -1.38 10.23 -2.69
CA LEU A 116 -0.29 10.34 -3.68
C LEU A 116 1.09 10.13 -3.04
N LEU A 117 1.27 10.64 -1.82
CA LEU A 117 2.53 10.48 -1.08
C LEU A 117 2.76 9.06 -0.58
N LEU A 118 1.70 8.28 -0.38
CA LEU A 118 1.83 6.87 0.02
C LEU A 118 2.24 5.97 -1.15
N VAL A 119 2.01 6.37 -2.40
CA VAL A 119 2.28 5.53 -3.60
C VAL A 119 3.74 5.10 -3.67
N PHE A 120 4.69 6.03 -3.71
CA PHE A 120 6.11 5.70 -3.82
C PHE A 120 6.64 4.82 -2.68
N PRO A 121 6.48 5.17 -1.39
CA PRO A 121 7.07 4.37 -0.34
C PRO A 121 6.34 3.03 -0.15
N TRP A 122 5.08 2.92 -0.61
CA TRP A 122 4.39 1.64 -0.75
C TRP A 122 4.99 0.77 -1.87
N ILE A 123 5.17 1.32 -3.08
CA ILE A 123 5.83 0.65 -4.21
C ILE A 123 7.22 0.18 -3.81
N ALA A 124 8.05 1.07 -3.27
CA ALA A 124 9.43 0.72 -2.88
C ALA A 124 9.47 -0.42 -1.85
N LEU A 125 8.56 -0.43 -0.88
CA LEU A 125 8.47 -1.55 0.06
C LEU A 125 7.98 -2.82 -0.63
N TYR A 126 6.94 -2.72 -1.44
CA TYR A 126 6.30 -3.86 -2.08
C TYR A 126 7.23 -4.54 -3.09
N ASP A 127 7.84 -3.78 -4.00
CA ASP A 127 8.76 -4.28 -5.02
C ASP A 127 10.05 -4.78 -4.38
N GLY A 128 10.61 -4.07 -3.40
CA GLY A 128 11.80 -4.54 -2.71
C GLY A 128 11.56 -5.85 -1.93
N LEU A 129 10.39 -6.00 -1.30
CA LEU A 129 10.00 -7.30 -0.72
C LEU A 129 9.76 -8.34 -1.82
N GLY A 130 9.20 -7.94 -2.95
CA GLY A 130 9.08 -8.73 -4.16
C GLY A 130 10.44 -9.31 -4.57
N GLY A 131 11.40 -8.49 -4.95
CA GLY A 131 12.70 -8.96 -5.44
C GLY A 131 13.48 -9.82 -4.42
N LEU A 132 13.40 -9.52 -3.12
CA LEU A 132 14.07 -10.33 -2.08
C LEU A 132 13.36 -11.65 -1.73
N LEU A 133 12.03 -11.68 -1.77
CA LEU A 133 11.24 -12.83 -1.30
C LEU A 133 10.70 -13.69 -2.46
N SER A 134 10.76 -13.22 -3.70
CA SER A 134 9.97 -13.83 -4.78
C SER A 134 10.65 -14.96 -5.51
N GLY A 135 9.80 -15.95 -5.81
CA GLY A 135 9.92 -16.89 -6.92
C GLY A 135 9.48 -16.25 -8.26
N PRO A 136 8.62 -16.89 -9.07
CA PRO A 136 8.33 -16.42 -10.44
C PRO A 136 7.63 -15.04 -10.46
N GLY A 137 8.16 -14.11 -11.26
CA GLY A 137 7.73 -12.71 -11.40
C GLY A 137 8.65 -11.94 -12.38
N ASP A 138 8.46 -10.63 -12.52
CA ASP A 138 9.18 -9.80 -13.50
C ASP A 138 10.71 -9.86 -13.36
N ASP A 139 11.23 -9.60 -12.16
CA ASP A 139 12.67 -9.68 -11.90
C ASP A 139 13.23 -11.10 -12.07
N TYR A 140 12.45 -12.11 -11.69
CA TYR A 140 12.82 -13.51 -11.89
C TYR A 140 12.94 -13.85 -13.38
N ASN A 141 11.98 -13.42 -14.21
CA ASN A 141 12.03 -13.63 -15.65
C ASN A 141 13.20 -12.88 -16.28
N LEU A 142 13.44 -11.63 -15.87
CA LEU A 142 14.57 -10.83 -16.31
C LEU A 142 15.91 -11.54 -16.04
N LEU A 143 16.12 -12.02 -14.81
CA LEU A 143 17.32 -12.77 -14.42
C LEU A 143 17.44 -14.09 -15.19
N ARG A 144 16.33 -14.79 -15.40
CA ARG A 144 16.30 -16.05 -16.15
C ARG A 144 16.67 -15.86 -17.63
N ILE A 145 16.20 -14.79 -18.26
CA ILE A 145 16.46 -14.48 -19.67
C ILE A 145 17.90 -14.00 -19.86
N THR A 146 18.36 -13.09 -19.00
CA THR A 146 19.67 -12.44 -19.13
C THR A 146 20.83 -13.26 -18.59
N GLY A 147 20.57 -14.19 -17.65
CA GLY A 147 21.60 -14.92 -16.92
C GLY A 147 22.40 -14.03 -15.96
N TRP A 148 21.90 -12.83 -15.64
CA TRP A 148 22.59 -11.92 -14.73
C TRP A 148 22.62 -12.45 -13.30
N SER A 149 23.63 -12.02 -12.55
CA SER A 149 23.71 -12.31 -11.12
C SER A 149 22.55 -11.60 -10.38
N PRO A 150 21.87 -12.27 -9.45
CA PRO A 150 20.81 -11.64 -8.64
C PRO A 150 21.34 -10.67 -7.59
N ILE A 151 22.64 -10.71 -7.28
CA ILE A 151 23.23 -9.94 -6.17
C ILE A 151 22.99 -8.42 -6.27
N PRO A 152 23.18 -7.77 -7.43
CA PRO A 152 22.91 -6.34 -7.57
C PRO A 152 21.42 -5.99 -7.37
N PHE A 153 20.51 -6.88 -7.79
CA PHE A 153 19.07 -6.70 -7.62
C PHE A 153 18.70 -6.74 -6.14
N TYR A 154 19.19 -7.72 -5.39
CA TYR A 154 18.98 -7.78 -3.94
C TYR A 154 19.49 -6.56 -3.19
N ALA A 155 20.59 -5.94 -3.66
CA ALA A 155 21.08 -4.70 -3.07
C ALA A 155 20.12 -3.53 -3.34
N ILE A 156 19.58 -3.42 -4.55
CA ILE A 156 18.58 -2.42 -4.92
C ILE A 156 17.28 -2.64 -4.11
N ASP A 157 16.80 -3.87 -4.03
CA ASP A 157 15.59 -4.24 -3.31
C ASP A 157 15.69 -3.91 -1.81
N LEU A 158 16.84 -4.18 -1.19
CA LEU A 158 17.10 -3.82 0.20
C LEU A 158 17.06 -2.29 0.39
N ILE A 159 17.62 -1.53 -0.55
CA ILE A 159 17.55 -0.07 -0.52
C ILE A 159 16.10 0.38 -0.62
N LEU A 160 15.32 -0.18 -1.55
CA LEU A 160 13.90 0.15 -1.73
C LEU A 160 13.08 -0.17 -0.47
N ILE A 161 13.31 -1.31 0.17
CA ILE A 161 12.66 -1.65 1.45
C ILE A 161 12.99 -0.61 2.53
N VAL A 162 14.28 -0.29 2.71
CA VAL A 162 14.70 0.66 3.76
C VAL A 162 14.11 2.04 3.51
N VAL A 163 14.17 2.51 2.26
CA VAL A 163 13.61 3.81 1.83
C VAL A 163 12.09 3.82 2.00
N GLY A 164 11.40 2.77 1.56
CA GLY A 164 9.96 2.62 1.67
C GLY A 164 9.49 2.64 3.12
N ILE A 165 10.11 1.82 3.99
CA ILE A 165 9.80 1.79 5.43
C ILE A 165 10.03 3.16 6.08
N PHE A 166 11.16 3.82 5.76
CA PHE A 166 11.49 5.12 6.33
C PHE A 166 10.45 6.19 5.97
N PHE A 167 10.08 6.28 4.70
CA PHE A 167 9.12 7.28 4.23
C PHE A 167 7.67 6.94 4.63
N LEU A 168 7.25 5.67 4.62
CA LEU A 168 5.97 5.24 5.17
C LEU A 168 5.85 5.65 6.65
N SER A 169 6.86 5.30 7.45
CA SER A 169 6.91 5.68 8.88
C SER A 169 6.85 7.20 9.07
N SER A 170 7.46 7.96 8.16
CA SER A 170 7.42 9.43 8.19
C SER A 170 6.07 10.03 7.80
N LEU A 171 5.20 9.27 7.11
CA LEU A 171 3.84 9.70 6.76
C LEU A 171 2.77 9.24 7.76
N PHE A 172 3.04 8.23 8.59
CA PHE A 172 2.08 7.72 9.59
C PHE A 172 1.51 8.76 10.56
N PRO A 173 2.19 9.86 10.93
CA PRO A 173 1.56 10.96 11.66
C PRO A 173 0.29 11.51 10.99
N LEU A 174 0.22 11.51 9.66
CA LEU A 174 -0.98 11.93 8.91
C LEU A 174 -2.13 10.91 8.99
N LEU A 175 -1.84 9.68 9.44
CA LEU A 175 -2.85 8.67 9.76
C LEU A 175 -3.38 8.82 11.21
N SER A 176 -3.01 9.92 11.89
CA SER A 176 -3.24 10.13 13.32
C SER A 176 -2.53 9.09 14.20
N LEU A 177 -1.43 8.52 13.71
CA LEU A 177 -0.57 7.64 14.50
C LEU A 177 0.54 8.49 15.12
N LYS A 178 0.64 8.51 16.44
CA LYS A 178 1.79 9.14 17.12
C LYS A 178 2.85 8.07 17.36
N PRO A 179 4.15 8.35 17.16
CA PRO A 179 5.21 7.36 17.39
C PRO A 179 5.23 6.82 18.83
N GLU A 180 4.74 7.59 19.80
CA GLU A 180 4.66 7.20 21.20
C GLU A 180 3.45 6.31 21.53
N ASP A 181 2.43 6.30 20.68
CA ASP A 181 1.20 5.57 20.90
C ASP A 181 1.29 4.13 20.35
N ARG A 182 0.87 3.16 21.16
CA ARG A 182 0.79 1.75 20.75
C ARG A 182 -0.36 1.46 19.78
N LYS A 183 -1.22 2.46 19.52
CA LYS A 183 -2.33 2.37 18.56
C LYS A 183 -1.92 1.83 17.19
N SER A 184 -0.71 2.11 16.70
CA SER A 184 -0.21 1.59 15.42
C SER A 184 -0.19 0.06 15.35
N LEU A 185 0.06 -0.63 16.47
CA LEU A 185 0.11 -2.10 16.58
C LEU A 185 -1.22 -2.77 16.23
N PHE A 186 -2.32 -2.03 16.32
CA PHE A 186 -3.64 -2.49 15.90
C PHE A 186 -4.04 -1.88 14.56
N VAL A 187 -3.90 -0.56 14.40
CA VAL A 187 -4.43 0.19 13.25
C VAL A 187 -3.88 -0.32 11.91
N LEU A 188 -2.56 -0.48 11.79
CA LEU A 188 -1.92 -0.86 10.53
C LEU A 188 -2.31 -2.29 10.11
N PRO A 189 -2.12 -3.33 10.94
CA PRO A 189 -2.53 -4.68 10.54
C PRO A 189 -4.04 -4.79 10.32
N ALA A 190 -4.87 -4.16 11.16
CA ALA A 190 -6.32 -4.24 10.99
C ALA A 190 -6.80 -3.56 9.69
N GLY A 191 -6.29 -2.36 9.36
CA GLY A 191 -6.68 -1.66 8.14
C GLY A 191 -6.26 -2.41 6.88
N MET A 192 -5.05 -2.97 6.86
CA MET A 192 -4.52 -3.76 5.75
C MET A 192 -5.22 -5.12 5.60
N LEU A 193 -5.61 -5.76 6.71
CA LEU A 193 -6.43 -6.98 6.70
C LEU A 193 -7.84 -6.72 6.17
N LEU A 194 -8.50 -5.63 6.58
CA LEU A 194 -9.81 -5.27 6.04
C LEU A 194 -9.76 -5.03 4.54
N TYR A 195 -8.73 -4.32 4.08
CA TYR A 195 -8.50 -4.06 2.66
C TYR A 195 -8.35 -5.36 1.86
N SER A 196 -7.46 -6.25 2.30
CA SER A 196 -7.22 -7.53 1.63
C SER A 196 -8.40 -8.49 1.73
N ALA A 197 -9.20 -8.44 2.80
CA ALA A 197 -10.43 -9.21 2.92
C ALA A 197 -11.46 -8.81 1.86
N VAL A 198 -11.64 -7.51 1.60
CA VAL A 198 -12.50 -7.03 0.50
C VAL A 198 -11.95 -7.53 -0.85
N GLY A 199 -10.64 -7.43 -1.09
CA GLY A 199 -10.01 -7.96 -2.29
C GLY A 199 -10.27 -9.45 -2.49
N LEU A 200 -10.14 -10.26 -1.44
CA LEU A 200 -10.43 -11.69 -1.49
C LEU A 200 -11.90 -11.98 -1.84
N LEU A 201 -12.84 -11.26 -1.24
CA LEU A 201 -14.28 -11.42 -1.54
C LEU A 201 -14.57 -11.08 -3.00
N ILE A 202 -14.02 -9.99 -3.50
CA ILE A 202 -14.17 -9.57 -4.91
C ILE A 202 -13.56 -10.61 -5.85
N ALA A 203 -12.36 -11.10 -5.57
CA ALA A 203 -11.71 -12.13 -6.38
C ALA A 203 -12.55 -13.42 -6.45
N LEU A 204 -13.09 -13.89 -5.33
CA LEU A 204 -13.88 -15.11 -5.29
C LEU A 204 -15.26 -14.96 -5.95
N ALA A 205 -15.86 -13.77 -5.87
CA ALA A 205 -17.22 -13.55 -6.35
C ALA A 205 -17.30 -13.11 -7.81
N LEU A 206 -16.33 -12.31 -8.29
CA LEU A 206 -16.44 -11.59 -9.56
C LEU A 206 -15.41 -11.99 -10.62
N VAL A 207 -14.31 -12.64 -10.25
CA VAL A 207 -13.30 -13.06 -11.23
C VAL A 207 -13.72 -14.31 -12.01
N PRO A 208 -14.32 -15.36 -11.41
CA PRO A 208 -14.80 -16.51 -12.18
C PRO A 208 -15.81 -16.08 -13.26
N GLY A 209 -15.49 -16.36 -14.52
CA GLY A 209 -16.34 -15.98 -15.66
C GLY A 209 -16.28 -14.50 -16.06
N SER A 210 -15.39 -13.70 -15.46
CA SER A 210 -15.07 -12.34 -15.92
C SER A 210 -14.44 -12.37 -17.32
N PRO A 211 -14.45 -11.26 -18.10
CA PRO A 211 -13.84 -11.21 -19.41
C PRO A 211 -12.36 -11.64 -19.42
N ILE A 212 -11.60 -11.27 -18.39
CA ILE A 212 -10.18 -11.65 -18.31
C ILE A 212 -9.98 -13.14 -18.05
N ASP A 213 -10.85 -13.76 -17.25
CA ASP A 213 -10.84 -15.20 -17.01
C ASP A 213 -11.23 -15.98 -18.27
N VAL A 214 -12.33 -15.58 -18.92
CA VAL A 214 -12.84 -16.27 -20.12
C VAL A 214 -11.90 -16.14 -21.32
N GLN A 215 -11.28 -14.97 -21.51
CA GLN A 215 -10.43 -14.72 -22.68
C GLN A 215 -8.99 -15.20 -22.49
N PHE A 216 -8.45 -15.15 -21.27
CA PHE A 216 -7.02 -15.40 -21.02
C PHE A 216 -6.74 -16.50 -19.99
N ASP A 217 -7.76 -17.14 -19.40
CA ASP A 217 -7.66 -18.26 -18.46
C ASP A 217 -6.74 -17.99 -17.24
N VAL A 218 -6.79 -16.75 -16.73
CA VAL A 218 -5.97 -16.32 -15.58
C VAL A 218 -6.75 -16.24 -14.26
N GLY A 219 -8.04 -16.60 -14.23
CA GLY A 219 -8.86 -16.43 -13.02
C GLY A 219 -8.36 -17.22 -11.81
N GLN A 220 -7.83 -18.43 -12.02
CA GLN A 220 -7.23 -19.21 -10.92
C GLN A 220 -5.98 -18.56 -10.35
N GLU A 221 -5.14 -17.96 -11.18
CA GLU A 221 -3.94 -17.26 -10.73
C GLU A 221 -4.32 -16.02 -9.90
N ILE A 222 -5.32 -15.26 -10.35
CA ILE A 222 -5.88 -14.11 -9.61
C ILE A 222 -6.42 -14.54 -8.25
N ILE A 223 -7.24 -15.60 -8.21
CA ILE A 223 -7.85 -16.10 -6.98
C ILE A 223 -6.78 -16.61 -6.02
N MET A 224 -5.77 -17.33 -6.52
CA MET A 224 -4.67 -17.80 -5.71
C MET A 224 -3.87 -16.64 -5.12
N SER A 225 -3.57 -15.60 -5.92
CA SER A 225 -2.98 -14.37 -5.40
C SER A 225 -3.81 -13.78 -4.26
N ALA A 226 -5.12 -13.61 -4.48
CA ALA A 226 -6.03 -13.04 -3.48
C ALA A 226 -6.06 -13.82 -2.16
N ARG A 227 -5.91 -15.15 -2.19
CA ARG A 227 -5.92 -16.01 -0.99
C ARG A 227 -4.71 -15.79 -0.09
N TYR A 228 -3.52 -15.52 -0.65
CA TYR A 228 -2.31 -15.28 0.15
C TYR A 228 -2.25 -13.85 0.73
N ARG A 229 -2.99 -12.92 0.14
CA ARG A 229 -2.88 -11.49 0.42
C ARG A 229 -3.27 -11.08 1.84
N PRO A 230 -4.29 -11.65 2.51
CA PRO A 230 -4.56 -11.36 3.91
C PRO A 230 -3.37 -11.65 4.83
N ILE A 231 -2.71 -12.79 4.66
CA ILE A 231 -1.54 -13.17 5.47
C ILE A 231 -0.39 -12.20 5.20
N PHE A 232 -0.11 -11.92 3.93
CA PHE A 232 0.95 -11.00 3.53
C PHE A 232 0.72 -9.58 4.04
N MET A 233 -0.45 -9.00 3.79
CA MET A 233 -0.83 -7.64 4.19
C MET A 233 -0.89 -7.48 5.71
N GLY A 234 -1.46 -8.46 6.43
CA GLY A 234 -1.46 -8.47 7.89
C GLY A 234 -0.04 -8.53 8.47
N SER A 235 0.84 -9.34 7.89
CA SER A 235 2.25 -9.45 8.31
C SER A 235 3.02 -8.16 8.06
N ILE A 236 2.85 -7.52 6.89
CA ILE A 236 3.46 -6.21 6.60
C ILE A 236 2.92 -5.15 7.56
N GLY A 237 1.61 -5.10 7.79
CA GLY A 237 1.01 -4.14 8.72
C GLY A 237 1.56 -4.28 10.14
N LEU A 238 1.75 -5.52 10.61
CA LEU A 238 2.38 -5.80 11.90
C LEU A 238 3.86 -5.37 11.91
N LEU A 239 4.63 -5.71 10.88
CA LEU A 239 6.04 -5.33 10.75
C LEU A 239 6.20 -3.81 10.78
N LEU A 240 5.43 -3.08 9.98
CA LEU A 240 5.43 -1.62 9.94
C LEU A 240 5.05 -1.04 11.30
N ALA A 241 4.07 -1.62 11.99
CA ALA A 241 3.68 -1.16 13.31
C ALA A 241 4.76 -1.36 14.37
N LEU A 242 5.46 -2.50 14.32
CA LEU A 242 6.59 -2.80 15.21
C LEU A 242 7.75 -1.84 14.96
N ILE A 243 8.15 -1.63 13.69
CA ILE A 243 9.21 -0.69 13.32
C ILE A 243 8.84 0.73 13.75
N TYR A 244 7.60 1.13 13.52
CA TYR A 244 7.12 2.46 13.89
C TYR A 244 7.14 2.70 15.40
N GLY A 245 6.60 1.75 16.18
CA GLY A 245 6.54 1.85 17.65
C GLY A 245 7.88 1.65 18.36
N SER A 246 8.90 1.12 17.66
CA SER A 246 10.24 0.88 18.21
C SER A 246 11.28 1.82 17.61
N LEU A 247 11.77 1.52 16.41
CA LEU A 247 12.87 2.22 15.76
C LEU A 247 12.50 3.67 15.42
N TYR A 248 11.35 3.88 14.77
CA TYR A 248 10.94 5.23 14.35
C TYR A 248 10.68 6.14 15.55
N ARG A 249 10.06 5.62 16.62
CA ARG A 249 9.87 6.35 17.87
C ARG A 249 11.17 6.92 18.44
N VAL A 250 12.27 6.18 18.34
CA VAL A 250 13.59 6.62 18.82
C VAL A 250 14.21 7.64 17.87
N THR A 251 14.15 7.40 16.56
CA THR A 251 14.79 8.26 15.56
C THR A 251 14.03 9.55 15.31
N TYR A 252 12.69 9.56 15.43
CA TYR A 252 11.81 10.69 15.16
C TYR A 252 12.26 11.99 15.85
N LYS A 253 12.67 11.91 17.12
CA LYS A 253 13.15 13.06 17.90
C LYS A 253 14.43 13.69 17.35
N ARG A 254 15.22 12.92 16.59
CA ARG A 254 16.50 13.31 16.00
C ARG A 254 16.39 13.69 14.52
N LEU A 255 15.28 13.40 13.86
CA LEU A 255 15.10 13.73 12.44
C LEU A 255 15.11 15.25 12.21
N PRO A 256 15.66 15.77 11.10
CA PRO A 256 15.46 17.16 10.71
C PRO A 256 13.97 17.49 10.57
N ALA A 257 13.56 18.73 10.87
CA ALA A 257 12.16 19.15 10.76
C ALA A 257 11.56 18.92 9.35
N MET A 258 12.39 19.03 8.31
CA MET A 258 11.99 18.78 6.91
C MET A 258 11.56 17.32 6.64
N LEU A 259 11.99 16.37 7.49
CA LEU A 259 11.66 14.94 7.38
C LEU A 259 10.57 14.49 8.37
N ARG A 260 10.18 15.36 9.31
CA ARG A 260 9.10 15.06 10.26
C ARG A 260 7.77 15.48 9.67
N THR A 261 6.74 14.69 9.91
CA THR A 261 5.37 15.07 9.57
C THR A 261 4.58 15.28 10.84
N GLU A 262 3.79 16.35 10.86
CA GLU A 262 2.97 16.67 12.03
C GLU A 262 1.78 15.72 12.12
N GLY A 263 1.49 15.31 13.36
CA GLY A 263 0.38 14.41 13.63
C GLY A 263 -0.96 15.11 13.49
N LEU A 264 -1.96 14.40 12.96
CA LEU A 264 -3.33 14.90 12.88
C LEU A 264 -4.21 14.33 13.99
N CYS A 265 -5.25 15.07 14.37
CA CYS A 265 -6.34 14.58 15.18
C CYS A 265 -7.55 14.40 14.27
N LEU A 266 -7.94 13.15 14.02
CA LEU A 266 -9.03 12.84 13.10
C LEU A 266 -10.39 13.07 13.77
N CYS A 267 -11.34 13.52 12.97
CA CYS A 267 -12.76 13.43 13.24
C CYS A 267 -13.47 12.66 12.12
N TRP A 268 -14.74 12.32 12.32
CA TRP A 268 -15.50 11.56 11.32
C TRP A 268 -15.66 12.28 9.97
N ARG A 269 -15.64 13.62 9.97
CA ARG A 269 -15.72 14.41 8.72
C ARG A 269 -14.47 14.28 7.87
N ASP A 270 -13.30 14.06 8.48
CA ASP A 270 -12.05 13.91 7.74
C ASP A 270 -12.03 12.63 6.90
N LEU A 271 -12.86 11.63 7.26
CA LEU A 271 -12.99 10.38 6.49
C LEU A 271 -13.82 10.54 5.20
N ILE A 272 -14.50 11.66 4.99
CA ILE A 272 -15.30 11.88 3.78
C ILE A 272 -14.42 11.87 2.54
N TYR A 273 -13.31 12.62 2.55
CA TYR A 273 -12.38 12.68 1.43
C TYR A 273 -11.79 11.30 1.05
N PRO A 274 -11.12 10.56 1.94
CA PRO A 274 -10.61 9.23 1.61
C PRO A 274 -11.74 8.23 1.32
N GLY A 275 -12.91 8.39 1.94
CA GLY A 275 -14.10 7.58 1.63
C GLY A 275 -14.61 7.77 0.20
N VAL A 276 -14.62 9.01 -0.32
CA VAL A 276 -14.97 9.29 -1.71
C VAL A 276 -13.95 8.69 -2.66
N LEU A 277 -12.65 8.84 -2.37
CA LEU A 277 -11.59 8.21 -3.18
C LEU A 277 -11.72 6.69 -3.19
N PHE A 278 -12.00 6.08 -2.03
CA PHE A 278 -12.30 4.66 -1.91
C PHE A 278 -13.46 4.24 -2.83
N ILE A 279 -14.58 4.96 -2.81
CA ILE A 279 -15.75 4.64 -3.64
C ILE A 279 -15.41 4.76 -5.13
N ILE A 280 -14.71 5.82 -5.54
CA ILE A 280 -14.29 6.01 -6.94
C ILE A 280 -13.38 4.86 -7.37
N SER A 281 -12.37 4.54 -6.58
CA SER A 281 -11.47 3.41 -6.84
C SER A 281 -12.24 2.10 -6.95
N LEU A 282 -13.17 1.83 -6.03
CA LEU A 282 -14.01 0.63 -6.04
C LEU A 282 -14.80 0.52 -7.34
N VAL A 283 -15.50 1.59 -7.74
CA VAL A 283 -16.30 1.61 -8.97
C VAL A 283 -15.43 1.38 -10.20
N LEU A 284 -14.29 2.08 -10.31
CA LEU A 284 -13.35 1.89 -11.43
C LEU A 284 -12.81 0.46 -11.46
N GLY A 285 -12.47 -0.10 -10.30
CA GLY A 285 -12.03 -1.48 -10.18
C GLY A 285 -13.08 -2.49 -10.64
N LEU A 286 -14.33 -2.29 -10.25
CA LEU A 286 -15.44 -3.16 -10.67
C LEU A 286 -15.68 -3.08 -12.19
N ILE A 287 -15.55 -1.89 -12.79
CA ILE A 287 -15.63 -1.71 -14.26
C ILE A 287 -14.52 -2.47 -14.99
N VAL A 288 -13.34 -2.60 -14.39
CA VAL A 288 -12.22 -3.36 -14.99
C VAL A 288 -12.44 -4.87 -14.89
N ILE A 289 -13.14 -5.34 -13.85
CA ILE A 289 -13.40 -6.77 -13.61
C ILE A 289 -14.59 -7.28 -14.42
N LEU A 290 -15.67 -6.50 -14.50
CA LEU A 290 -16.95 -6.89 -15.12
C LEU A 290 -16.97 -6.62 -16.63
#